data_AF-B7JZG4-F1
#
_entry.id   AF-B7JZG4-F1
#
_cell.length_a   1.000
_cell.length_b   1.000
_cell.length_c   1.000
_cell.angle_alpha   90.00
_cell.angle_beta   90.00
_cell.angle_gamma   90.00
#
_symmetry.space_group_name_H-M   'P 1'
#
loop_
_entity.id
_entity.type
_entity.pdbx_description
1 polymer ?
#
loop_
_entity_poly.entity_id
_entity_poly.type
_entity_poly.pdbx_seq_one_letter_code
_entity_poly.pdbx_strand_id
1 'polypeptide(L)'
;MKIMFKAVIPIIALVGFCPVTLAQTKPPISPLQRAANNSLNYASPYKPGTVTGVVSGPYGSILFVELEDKTKLRFHHPSTRGIRGDRVLVLQKNEEYFLIESANPK
;
A
#
# COMPACT_ATOMS: atom_id res chain seq x y z
N MET A 1 -38.34 70.90 -14.01
CA MET A 1 -37.83 70.85 -12.62
C MET A 1 -37.02 69.57 -12.47
N LYS A 2 -35.72 69.67 -12.17
CA LYS A 2 -34.77 68.53 -12.09
C LYS A 2 -35.10 67.67 -10.87
N ILE A 3 -35.29 66.36 -11.06
CA ILE A 3 -35.37 65.41 -9.95
C ILE A 3 -34.25 64.38 -10.17
N MET A 4 -33.22 64.48 -9.34
CA MET A 4 -32.08 63.58 -9.34
C MET A 4 -32.44 62.30 -8.58
N PHE A 5 -32.50 61.16 -9.25
CA PHE A 5 -32.60 59.87 -8.60
C PHE A 5 -31.19 59.34 -8.28
N LYS A 6 -30.85 59.37 -6.99
CA LYS A 6 -29.65 58.74 -6.44
C LYS A 6 -29.80 57.21 -6.55
N ALA A 7 -28.86 56.58 -7.25
CA ALA A 7 -28.81 55.14 -7.41
C ALA A 7 -28.53 54.43 -6.07
N VAL A 8 -29.44 53.55 -5.66
CA VAL A 8 -29.25 52.62 -4.54
C VAL A 8 -28.76 51.30 -5.15
N ILE A 9 -27.55 50.89 -4.82
CA ILE A 9 -26.96 49.62 -5.26
C ILE A 9 -27.50 48.52 -4.34
N PRO A 10 -28.24 47.51 -4.83
CA PRO A 10 -28.62 46.38 -4.00
C PRO A 10 -27.42 45.43 -3.84
N ILE A 11 -27.09 45.11 -2.58
CA ILE A 11 -26.12 44.07 -2.22
C ILE A 11 -26.77 42.71 -2.50
N ILE A 12 -26.31 42.02 -3.54
CA ILE A 12 -26.76 40.65 -3.83
C ILE A 12 -25.92 39.69 -2.97
N ALA A 13 -26.52 39.17 -1.90
CA ALA A 13 -25.92 38.09 -1.13
C ALA A 13 -26.00 36.79 -1.96
N LEU A 14 -24.86 36.36 -2.47
CA LEU A 14 -24.72 35.13 -3.24
C LEU A 14 -24.83 33.92 -2.30
N VAL A 15 -26.00 33.31 -2.21
CA VAL A 15 -26.18 32.05 -1.47
C VAL A 15 -25.57 30.93 -2.31
N GLY A 16 -24.39 30.46 -1.92
CA GLY A 16 -23.69 29.37 -2.58
C GLY A 16 -24.43 28.04 -2.38
N PHE A 17 -25.10 27.55 -3.42
CA PHE A 17 -25.62 26.19 -3.45
C PHE A 17 -24.47 25.23 -3.82
N CYS A 18 -23.99 24.44 -2.86
CA CYS A 18 -23.14 23.28 -3.15
C CYS A 18 -24.05 22.11 -3.57
N PRO A 19 -23.98 21.59 -4.82
CA PRO A 19 -24.74 20.42 -5.19
C PRO A 19 -24.24 19.21 -4.40
N VAL A 20 -25.14 18.58 -3.63
CA VAL A 20 -24.89 17.29 -2.99
C VAL A 20 -24.76 16.25 -4.09
N THR A 21 -23.53 15.83 -4.37
CA THR A 21 -23.28 14.74 -5.31
C THR A 21 -23.58 13.43 -4.58
N LEU A 22 -24.70 12.79 -4.92
CA LEU A 22 -25.01 11.45 -4.43
C LEU A 22 -23.91 10.50 -4.88
N ALA A 23 -23.23 9.87 -3.92
CA ALA A 23 -22.24 8.84 -4.21
C ALA A 23 -22.95 7.66 -4.89
N GLN A 24 -22.71 7.48 -6.19
CA GLN A 24 -23.18 6.31 -6.91
C GLN A 24 -22.41 5.08 -6.42
N THR A 25 -23.12 4.13 -5.80
CA THR A 25 -22.58 2.82 -5.47
C THR A 25 -22.28 2.08 -6.77
N LYS A 26 -20.99 1.98 -7.11
CA LYS A 26 -20.54 1.18 -8.24
C LYS A 26 -20.98 -0.28 -8.01
N PRO A 27 -21.69 -0.91 -8.98
CA PRO A 27 -22.11 -2.28 -8.81
C PRO A 27 -20.90 -3.21 -8.61
N PRO A 28 -21.03 -4.23 -7.74
CA PRO A 28 -19.93 -5.15 -7.47
C PRO A 28 -19.52 -5.87 -8.75
N ILE A 29 -18.22 -5.81 -9.07
CA ILE A 29 -17.64 -6.47 -10.24
C ILE A 29 -17.82 -7.99 -10.06
N SER A 30 -18.42 -8.63 -11.05
CA SER A 30 -18.65 -10.08 -11.05
C SER A 30 -17.32 -10.86 -10.99
N PRO A 31 -17.27 -12.05 -10.36
CA PRO A 31 -16.07 -12.89 -10.31
C PRO A 31 -15.49 -13.21 -11.70
N LEU A 32 -16.36 -13.31 -12.72
CA LEU A 32 -15.99 -13.54 -14.11
C LEU A 32 -15.31 -12.31 -14.75
N GLN A 33 -15.77 -11.09 -14.46
CA GLN A 33 -15.06 -9.87 -14.88
C GLN A 33 -13.74 -9.67 -14.14
N ARG A 34 -13.62 -10.13 -12.88
CA ARG A 34 -12.35 -10.14 -12.15
C ARG A 34 -11.34 -11.10 -12.81
N ALA A 35 -11.77 -12.29 -13.21
CA ALA A 35 -10.92 -13.26 -13.88
C ALA A 35 -10.46 -12.78 -15.27
N ALA A 36 -11.33 -12.12 -16.04
CA ALA A 36 -10.99 -11.59 -17.36
C ALA A 36 -9.99 -10.41 -17.32
N ASN A 37 -9.94 -9.65 -16.23
CA ASN A 37 -8.99 -8.54 -16.03
C ASN A 37 -7.64 -8.98 -15.45
N ASN A 38 -7.44 -10.26 -15.13
CA ASN A 38 -6.19 -10.76 -14.55
C ASN A 38 -5.08 -11.02 -15.58
N SER A 39 -5.26 -10.66 -16.86
CA SER A 39 -4.19 -10.76 -17.88
C SER A 39 -3.22 -9.56 -17.88
N LEU A 40 -3.45 -8.56 -17.03
CA LEU A 40 -2.47 -7.53 -16.72
C LEU A 40 -1.55 -8.07 -15.64
N ASN A 41 -0.32 -8.45 -16.01
CA ASN A 41 0.85 -8.72 -15.16
C ASN A 41 0.68 -8.27 -13.70
N TYR A 42 0.00 -9.07 -12.87
CA TYR A 42 -0.16 -8.78 -11.46
C TYR A 42 1.17 -9.13 -10.79
N ALA A 43 2.11 -8.18 -10.82
CA ALA A 43 3.33 -8.26 -10.04
C ALA A 43 2.91 -8.09 -8.57
N SER A 44 2.74 -9.21 -7.86
CA SER A 44 2.55 -9.19 -6.42
C SER A 44 3.68 -8.35 -5.79
N PRO A 45 3.35 -7.40 -4.89
CA PRO A 45 4.37 -6.64 -4.17
C PRO A 45 5.10 -7.52 -3.15
N TYR A 46 4.59 -8.73 -2.88
CA TYR A 46 5.25 -9.73 -2.05
C TYR A 46 6.20 -10.58 -2.89
N LYS A 47 7.45 -10.63 -2.45
CA LYS A 47 8.53 -11.43 -3.02
C LYS A 47 8.91 -12.55 -2.04
N PRO A 48 8.87 -13.82 -2.47
CA PRO A 48 9.41 -14.90 -1.66
C PRO A 48 10.94 -14.76 -1.56
N GLY A 49 11.47 -15.10 -0.40
CA GLY A 49 12.90 -15.14 -0.14
C GLY A 49 13.28 -16.34 0.72
N THR A 50 14.59 -16.63 0.77
CA THR A 50 15.15 -17.68 1.62
C THR A 50 16.18 -17.08 2.56
N VAL A 51 16.15 -17.46 3.84
CA VAL A 51 17.17 -17.07 4.81
C VAL A 51 18.47 -17.82 4.48
N THR A 52 19.51 -17.09 4.07
CA THR A 52 20.83 -17.64 3.73
C THR A 52 21.80 -17.63 4.91
N GLY A 53 21.54 -16.79 5.91
CA GLY A 53 22.35 -16.69 7.12
C GLY A 53 21.61 -16.01 8.27
N VAL A 54 22.04 -16.32 9.49
CA VAL A 54 21.47 -15.78 10.73
C VAL A 54 22.60 -15.44 11.69
N VAL A 55 22.56 -14.23 12.26
CA VAL A 55 23.44 -13.83 13.36
C VAL A 55 22.57 -13.46 14.54
N SER A 56 22.59 -14.28 15.59
CA SER A 56 21.75 -14.09 16.79
C SER A 56 22.52 -13.39 17.90
N GLY A 57 21.84 -12.53 18.65
CA GLY A 57 22.36 -11.84 19.82
C GLY A 57 21.29 -11.68 20.92
N PRO A 58 21.60 -10.97 22.02
CA PRO A 58 20.70 -10.82 23.17
C PRO A 58 19.41 -10.04 22.86
N TYR A 59 19.39 -9.25 21.79
CA TYR A 59 18.27 -8.35 21.44
C TYR A 59 17.51 -8.76 20.17
N GLY A 60 17.78 -9.96 19.64
CA GLY A 60 17.19 -10.45 18.41
C GLY A 60 18.22 -11.09 17.49
N SER A 61 17.89 -11.18 16.21
CA SER A 61 18.76 -11.71 15.17
C SER A 61 18.80 -10.82 13.94
N ILE A 62 19.91 -10.88 13.22
CA ILE A 62 20.04 -10.35 11.88
C ILE A 62 19.86 -11.50 10.90
N LEU A 63 18.85 -11.38 10.05
CA LEU A 63 18.54 -12.34 8.98
C LEU A 63 19.13 -11.84 7.67
N PHE A 64 19.88 -12.69 6.99
CA PHE A 64 20.32 -12.48 5.61
C PHE A 64 19.37 -13.25 4.71
N VAL A 65 18.69 -12.55 3.80
CA VAL A 65 17.65 -13.11 2.93
C VAL A 65 18.08 -12.96 1.47
N GLU A 66 17.94 -14.01 0.68
CA GLU A 66 18.10 -13.97 -0.77
C GLU A 66 16.73 -14.14 -1.44
N LEU A 67 16.35 -13.19 -2.29
CA LEU A 67 15.15 -13.27 -3.12
C LEU A 67 15.40 -14.14 -4.37
N GLU A 68 14.33 -14.51 -5.10
CA GLU A 68 14.43 -15.32 -6.32
C GLU A 68 15.32 -14.69 -7.41
N ASP A 69 15.30 -13.37 -7.51
CA ASP A 69 16.13 -12.58 -8.44
C ASP A 69 17.59 -12.41 -7.96
N LYS A 70 18.00 -13.15 -6.92
CA LYS A 70 19.33 -13.07 -6.28
C LYS A 70 19.61 -11.77 -5.53
N THR A 71 18.61 -10.92 -5.33
CA THR A 71 18.75 -9.75 -4.45
C THR A 71 19.01 -10.20 -3.02
N LYS A 72 20.06 -9.66 -2.40
CA LYS A 72 20.44 -9.95 -1.02
C LYS A 72 19.98 -8.83 -0.10
N LEU A 73 19.20 -9.19 0.90
CA LEU A 73 18.60 -8.29 1.87
C LEU A 73 19.04 -8.65 3.28
N ARG A 74 18.96 -7.67 4.18
CA ARG A 74 19.29 -7.83 5.59
C ARG A 74 18.17 -7.25 6.45
N PHE A 75 17.64 -8.06 7.36
CA PHE A 75 16.58 -7.66 8.26
C PHE A 75 16.97 -7.85 9.72
N HIS A 76 16.56 -6.92 10.57
CA HIS A 76 16.55 -7.13 12.01
C HIS A 76 15.25 -7.83 12.38
N HIS A 77 15.36 -8.94 13.11
CA HIS A 77 14.24 -9.70 13.61
C HIS A 77 14.30 -9.76 15.14
N PRO A 78 13.24 -9.39 15.88
CA PRO A 78 13.28 -9.30 17.34
C PRO A 78 13.42 -10.68 18.01
N SER A 79 13.16 -11.77 17.28
CA SER A 79 13.38 -13.14 17.78
C SER A 79 14.76 -13.66 17.38
N THR A 80 15.25 -14.63 18.16
CA THR A 80 16.47 -15.42 17.86
C THR A 80 16.16 -16.73 17.13
N ARG A 81 14.91 -16.91 16.65
CA ARG A 81 14.40 -18.19 16.11
C ARG A 81 14.53 -18.35 14.60
N GLY A 82 15.11 -17.38 13.88
CA GLY A 82 15.32 -17.54 12.44
C GLY A 82 16.30 -18.68 12.16
N ILE A 83 15.98 -19.54 11.21
CA ILE A 83 16.82 -20.66 10.81
C ILE A 83 17.24 -20.47 9.35
N ARG A 84 18.49 -20.84 9.04
CA ARG A 84 18.97 -20.86 7.66
C ARG A 84 18.15 -21.88 6.86
N GLY A 85 17.65 -21.44 5.71
CA GLY A 85 16.76 -22.22 4.84
C GLY A 85 15.28 -21.90 5.04
N ASP A 86 14.91 -21.13 6.07
CA ASP A 86 13.53 -20.68 6.25
C ASP A 86 13.07 -19.85 5.04
N ARG A 87 11.84 -20.11 4.60
CA ARG A 87 11.18 -19.29 3.58
C ARG A 87 10.55 -18.08 4.25
N VAL A 88 10.75 -16.93 3.64
CA VAL A 88 10.23 -15.65 4.13
C VAL A 88 9.45 -14.94 3.04
N LEU A 89 8.53 -14.08 3.46
CA LEU A 89 7.82 -13.19 2.55
C LEU A 89 8.28 -11.75 2.78
N VAL A 90 8.73 -11.11 1.72
CA VAL A 90 9.22 -9.74 1.72
C VAL A 90 8.26 -8.87 0.93
N LEU A 91 7.73 -7.81 1.53
CA LEU A 91 6.96 -6.79 0.83
C LEU A 91 7.92 -5.74 0.25
N GLN A 92 7.84 -5.50 -1.06
CA GLN A 92 8.49 -4.37 -1.71
C GLN A 92 7.49 -3.21 -1.83
N LYS A 93 7.81 -2.08 -1.21
CA LYS A 93 6.97 -0.87 -1.26
C LYS A 93 7.86 0.36 -1.28
N ASN A 94 7.64 1.26 -2.24
CA ASN A 94 8.40 2.51 -2.37
C ASN A 94 9.93 2.29 -2.39
N GLU A 95 10.39 1.29 -3.15
CA GLU A 95 11.81 0.89 -3.24
C GLU A 95 12.42 0.31 -1.95
N GLU A 96 11.64 0.23 -0.87
CA GLU A 96 12.03 -0.40 0.38
C GLU A 96 11.50 -1.83 0.49
N TYR A 97 12.19 -2.64 1.28
CA TYR A 97 11.84 -4.03 1.55
C TYR A 97 11.46 -4.20 3.01
N PHE A 98 10.34 -4.87 3.27
CA PHE A 98 9.83 -5.15 4.61
C PHE A 98 9.66 -6.65 4.79
N LEU A 99 10.21 -7.21 5.87
CA LEU A 99 9.99 -8.60 6.24
C LEU A 99 8.59 -8.73 6.87
N ILE A 100 7.71 -9.49 6.23
CA ILE A 100 6.31 -9.66 6.68
C ILE A 100 6.17 -10.91 7.56
N GLU A 101 6.80 -12.01 7.15
CA GLU A 101 6.69 -13.28 7.85
C GLU A 101 7.98 -14.09 7.70
N SER A 102 8.48 -14.62 8.81
CA SER A 102 9.42 -15.74 8.83
C SER A 102 8.70 -16.96 9.40
N ALA A 103 7.93 -17.64 8.56
CA ALA A 103 7.29 -18.88 8.95
C ALA A 103 8.28 -20.03 8.73
N ASN A 104 8.47 -20.84 9.77
CA ASN A 104 9.04 -22.16 9.63
C ASN A 104 7.91 -23.07 9.11
N PRO A 105 7.95 -23.55 7.85
CA PRO A 105 6.92 -24.45 7.36
C PRO A 105 7.09 -25.80 8.05
N LYS A 106 6.34 -26.03 9.13
CA LYS A 106 6.13 -27.37 9.69
C LYS A 106 4.95 -28.03 8.98
#